data_AF-A0A7J4CYG0-F1
#
_entry.id   AF-A0A7J4CYG0-F1
#
_cell.length_a   1.000
_cell.length_b   1.000
_cell.length_c   1.000
_cell.angle_alpha   90.00
_cell.angle_beta   90.00
_cell.angle_gamma   90.00
#
_symmetry.space_group_name_H-M   'P 1'
#
loop_
_entity.id
_entity.type
_entity.pdbx_description
1 polymer ?
#
loop_
_entity_poly.entity_id
_entity_poly.type
_entity_poly.pdbx_seq_one_letter_code
_entity_poly.pdbx_strand_id
1 'polypeptide(L)'
;MSLLKDIEPIKTKDFLKEKFKDYYKDAEITLPPRFTSREWGFLSWRGGIMNRHVKFKSTKEISDYLARVAPAHCYHSVAYYEDPGKNTMIDKQWQGADLIFDLDADHLPEMEDVKKGKITFSRLMEFIREQTHRLVIDVLLGDFGLNEEDLLITFSGGRGYHVHVRTPAVLTLPSGARRELADYMTGKGLNTNRILDDAGYTIKVPVRGKGMERKNLGVEKLPDKNSKSWRGAIARQIHKILDDLREHEPKELKKITKQLGIRINTGDLKKDNEKLFNKLSKASKKKLVRIALKETAIYPDEPVTGDIHRLIRLP
;
A
#
# COMPACT_ATOMS: atom_id res chain seq x y z
N MET A 1 10.73 -9.78 45.69
CA MET A 1 9.68 -9.93 44.64
C MET A 1 10.06 -9.35 43.27
N SER A 2 11.10 -8.51 43.11
CA SER A 2 11.49 -7.99 41.78
C SER A 2 12.31 -8.99 40.94
N LEU A 3 13.26 -9.72 41.56
CA LEU A 3 14.12 -10.69 40.87
C LEU A 3 13.33 -11.78 40.10
N LEU A 4 12.23 -12.30 40.65
CA LEU A 4 11.41 -13.32 39.99
C LEU A 4 10.70 -12.79 38.73
N LYS A 5 10.29 -11.50 38.73
CA LYS A 5 9.66 -10.86 37.56
C LYS A 5 10.63 -10.63 36.40
N ASP A 6 11.93 -10.51 36.69
CA ASP A 6 12.97 -10.34 35.67
C ASP A 6 13.54 -11.69 35.18
N ILE A 7 13.47 -12.74 36.00
CA ILE A 7 13.95 -14.10 35.67
C ILE A 7 13.04 -14.80 34.64
N GLU A 8 11.71 -14.69 34.74
CA GLU A 8 10.78 -15.33 33.79
C GLU A 8 10.93 -14.83 32.34
N PRO A 9 11.05 -13.51 32.08
CA PRO A 9 11.35 -12.99 30.74
C PRO A 9 12.69 -13.48 30.19
N ILE A 10 13.71 -13.63 31.05
CA ILE A 10 15.05 -14.12 30.64
C ILE A 10 14.97 -15.60 30.23
N LYS A 11 14.36 -16.44 31.07
CA LYS A 11 14.16 -17.87 30.76
C LYS A 11 13.37 -18.07 29.48
N THR A 12 12.35 -17.24 29.24
CA THR A 12 11.56 -17.27 28.00
C THR A 12 12.40 -16.90 26.78
N LYS A 13 13.24 -15.86 26.88
CA LYS A 13 14.13 -15.45 25.78
C LYS A 13 15.20 -16.49 25.47
N ASP A 14 15.80 -17.10 26.48
CA ASP A 14 16.81 -18.14 26.28
C ASP A 14 16.19 -19.38 25.64
N PHE A 15 15.00 -19.79 26.10
CA PHE A 15 14.23 -20.86 25.45
C PHE A 15 13.92 -20.55 23.98
N LEU A 16 13.41 -19.35 23.68
CA LEU A 16 13.10 -18.97 22.30
C LEU A 16 14.35 -18.91 21.41
N LYS A 17 15.48 -18.42 21.97
CA LYS A 17 16.76 -18.43 21.26
C LYS A 17 17.22 -19.84 20.92
N GLU A 18 17.06 -20.80 21.83
CA GLU A 18 17.34 -22.21 21.57
C GLU A 18 16.45 -22.75 20.44
N LYS A 19 15.14 -22.46 20.46
CA LYS A 19 14.23 -22.84 19.38
C LYS A 19 14.56 -22.23 18.03
N PHE A 20 15.00 -20.96 18.00
CA PHE A 20 15.48 -20.36 16.76
C PHE A 20 16.79 -20.98 16.29
N LYS A 21 17.67 -21.38 17.22
CA LYS A 21 18.89 -22.09 16.88
C LYS A 21 18.59 -23.43 16.22
N ASP A 22 17.61 -24.17 16.75
CA ASP A 22 17.15 -25.41 16.13
C ASP A 22 16.53 -25.16 14.77
N TYR A 23 15.66 -24.16 14.63
CA TYR A 23 15.09 -23.76 13.34
C TYR A 23 16.18 -23.45 12.31
N TYR A 24 17.14 -22.57 12.63
CA TYR A 24 18.16 -22.14 11.67
C TYR A 24 19.20 -23.21 11.30
N LYS A 25 19.32 -24.31 12.04
CA LYS A 25 20.21 -25.42 11.64
C LYS A 25 19.76 -26.06 10.33
N ASP A 26 18.45 -26.22 10.18
CA ASP A 26 17.85 -27.00 9.09
C ASP A 26 16.97 -26.14 8.16
N ALA A 27 16.78 -24.85 8.47
CA ALA A 27 15.93 -23.96 7.68
C ALA A 27 16.50 -23.70 6.28
N GLU A 28 15.66 -23.94 5.26
CA GLU A 28 15.90 -23.47 3.90
C GLU A 28 15.49 -22.01 3.78
N ILE A 29 16.46 -21.12 3.91
CA ILE A 29 16.25 -19.68 3.87
C ILE A 29 16.23 -19.18 2.42
N THR A 30 15.15 -18.52 2.02
CA THR A 30 15.08 -17.85 0.72
C THR A 30 15.92 -16.58 0.75
N LEU A 31 17.09 -16.62 0.11
CA LEU A 31 17.98 -15.48 0.06
C LEU A 31 17.54 -14.44 -0.97
N PRO A 32 17.71 -13.14 -0.68
CA PRO A 32 17.43 -12.11 -1.67
C PRO A 32 18.42 -12.23 -2.84
N PRO A 33 18.00 -11.87 -4.08
CA PRO A 33 18.91 -11.80 -5.21
C PRO A 33 20.11 -10.91 -4.92
N ARG A 34 21.28 -11.31 -5.45
CA ARG A 34 22.56 -10.63 -5.26
C ARG A 34 22.91 -10.38 -3.78
N PHE A 35 22.56 -11.32 -2.89
CA PHE A 35 22.74 -11.16 -1.44
C PHE A 35 24.16 -10.77 -1.00
N THR A 36 25.18 -11.13 -1.78
CA THR A 36 26.59 -10.81 -1.51
C THR A 36 26.91 -9.32 -1.65
N SER A 37 26.10 -8.59 -2.42
CA SER A 37 26.19 -7.13 -2.60
C SER A 37 25.28 -6.36 -1.63
N ARG A 38 24.65 -7.04 -0.67
CA ARG A 38 23.74 -6.43 0.30
C ARG A 38 24.40 -6.31 1.67
N GLU A 39 24.05 -5.24 2.37
CA GLU A 39 24.29 -5.14 3.79
C GLU A 39 23.29 -6.03 4.53
N TRP A 40 23.75 -6.68 5.60
CA TRP A 40 22.92 -7.45 6.51
C TRP A 40 22.87 -6.80 7.89
N GLY A 41 21.70 -6.90 8.52
CA GLY A 41 21.41 -6.34 9.83
C GLY A 41 20.74 -7.36 10.74
N PHE A 42 21.15 -7.41 12.02
CA PHE A 42 20.64 -8.40 12.96
C PHE A 42 20.31 -7.78 14.32
N LEU A 43 19.18 -8.20 14.91
CA LEU A 43 18.84 -7.85 16.30
C LEU A 43 18.97 -9.08 17.21
N SER A 44 19.51 -8.83 18.40
CA SER A 44 19.68 -9.86 19.43
C SER A 44 18.41 -10.03 20.28
N TRP A 45 18.28 -11.18 20.93
CA TRP A 45 17.20 -11.47 21.91
C TRP A 45 17.18 -10.55 23.13
N ARG A 46 18.33 -9.94 23.45
CA ARG A 46 18.45 -8.99 24.56
C ARG A 46 18.05 -7.57 24.16
N GLY A 47 17.68 -7.35 22.89
CA GLY A 47 17.49 -6.02 22.32
C GLY A 47 18.82 -5.31 22.09
N GLY A 48 18.77 -3.98 22.06
CA GLY A 48 19.94 -3.12 21.84
C GLY A 48 20.09 -2.64 20.39
N ILE A 49 21.29 -2.13 20.09
CA ILE A 49 21.62 -1.59 18.77
C ILE A 49 21.69 -2.74 17.75
N MET A 50 21.14 -2.51 16.56
CA MET A 50 21.22 -3.46 15.46
C MET A 50 22.68 -3.68 15.04
N ASN A 51 23.10 -4.94 14.95
CA ASN A 51 24.38 -5.29 14.37
C ASN A 51 24.29 -5.13 12.85
N ARG A 52 24.91 -4.07 12.32
CA ARG A 52 24.84 -3.63 10.92
C ARG A 52 26.19 -3.80 10.21
N HIS A 53 26.22 -3.47 8.91
CA HIS A 53 27.43 -3.57 8.08
C HIS A 53 28.00 -5.00 7.97
N VAL A 54 27.14 -6.01 8.17
CA VAL A 54 27.53 -7.40 7.95
C VAL A 54 27.40 -7.71 6.46
N LYS A 55 28.34 -8.49 5.93
CA LYS A 55 28.30 -9.00 4.56
C LYS A 55 28.65 -10.48 4.54
N PHE A 56 28.14 -11.18 3.55
CA PHE A 56 28.41 -12.60 3.35
C PHE A 56 28.84 -12.85 1.92
N LYS A 57 29.75 -13.79 1.72
CA LYS A 57 30.31 -14.14 0.41
C LYS A 57 29.69 -15.40 -0.18
N SER A 58 29.02 -16.21 0.65
CA SER A 58 28.40 -17.47 0.22
C SER A 58 27.14 -17.77 1.02
N THR A 59 26.30 -18.64 0.46
CA THR A 59 25.09 -19.15 1.12
C THR A 59 25.43 -19.90 2.42
N LYS A 60 26.52 -20.67 2.41
CA LYS A 60 27.04 -21.39 3.58
C LYS A 60 27.40 -20.43 4.72
N GLU A 61 28.04 -19.31 4.43
CA GLU A 61 28.42 -18.34 5.46
C GLU A 61 27.21 -17.74 6.18
N ILE A 62 26.12 -17.47 5.44
CA ILE A 62 24.85 -17.00 6.01
C ILE A 62 24.22 -18.08 6.88
N SER A 63 24.10 -19.30 6.35
CA SER A 63 23.51 -20.44 7.08
C SER A 63 24.28 -20.73 8.37
N ASP A 64 25.62 -20.83 8.30
CA ASP A 64 26.48 -21.04 9.47
C ASP A 64 26.35 -19.88 10.48
N TYR A 65 26.21 -18.64 10.01
CA TYR A 65 25.98 -17.48 10.89
C TYR A 65 24.63 -17.55 11.60
N LEU A 66 23.53 -17.80 10.86
CA LEU A 66 22.19 -17.88 11.42
C LEU A 66 22.06 -19.04 12.42
N ALA A 67 22.58 -20.22 12.09
CA ALA A 67 22.57 -21.39 12.98
C ALA A 67 23.42 -21.18 14.25
N ARG A 68 24.51 -20.40 14.15
CA ARG A 68 25.38 -20.11 15.30
C ARG A 68 24.82 -19.00 16.20
N VAL A 69 24.40 -17.89 15.59
CA VAL A 69 23.99 -16.67 16.31
C VAL A 69 22.54 -16.75 16.77
N ALA A 70 21.67 -17.39 15.98
CA ALA A 70 20.23 -17.46 16.17
C ALA A 70 19.63 -16.08 16.49
N PRO A 71 19.73 -15.09 15.56
CA PRO A 71 19.24 -13.75 15.82
C PRO A 71 17.70 -13.73 15.97
N ALA A 72 17.20 -12.81 16.79
CA ALA A 72 15.75 -12.63 16.97
C ALA A 72 15.10 -12.02 15.71
N HIS A 73 15.85 -11.19 14.99
CA HIS A 73 15.44 -10.60 13.72
C HIS A 73 16.62 -10.53 12.75
N CYS A 74 16.32 -10.81 11.48
CA CYS A 74 17.27 -10.77 10.37
C CYS A 74 16.75 -9.81 9.30
N TYR A 75 17.64 -8.95 8.79
CA TYR A 75 17.34 -7.95 7.78
C TYR A 75 18.45 -7.92 6.73
N HIS A 76 18.09 -7.48 5.53
CA HIS A 76 19.05 -7.16 4.48
C HIS A 76 18.71 -5.79 3.87
N SER A 77 19.70 -5.12 3.27
CA SER A 77 19.44 -3.87 2.56
C SER A 77 18.60 -4.12 1.33
N VAL A 78 17.69 -3.18 1.04
CA VAL A 78 17.05 -3.07 -0.27
C VAL A 78 18.07 -2.68 -1.34
N ALA A 79 19.10 -1.95 -0.93
CA ALA A 79 20.22 -1.50 -1.72
C ALA A 79 21.22 -2.60 -2.08
N TYR A 80 21.91 -2.36 -3.18
CA TYR A 80 23.11 -3.06 -3.63
C TYR A 80 24.32 -2.14 -3.51
N TYR A 81 25.44 -2.69 -3.07
CA TYR A 81 26.69 -1.98 -2.81
C TYR A 81 27.86 -2.75 -3.41
N GLU A 82 28.92 -2.03 -3.77
CA GLU A 82 30.20 -2.65 -4.13
C GLU A 82 30.87 -3.28 -2.91
N ASP A 83 30.92 -2.54 -1.78
CA ASP A 83 31.34 -3.08 -0.48
C ASP A 83 30.30 -2.82 0.61
N PRO A 84 29.34 -3.74 0.81
CA PRO A 84 28.27 -3.58 1.81
C PRO A 84 28.77 -3.53 3.27
N GLY A 85 30.01 -3.94 3.53
CA GLY A 85 30.61 -4.00 4.86
C GLY A 85 31.22 -2.68 5.34
N LYS A 86 31.25 -1.64 4.51
CA LYS A 86 31.77 -0.32 4.90
C LYS A 86 30.80 0.41 5.83
N ASN A 87 31.33 1.26 6.71
CA ASN A 87 30.52 1.99 7.69
C ASN A 87 29.83 3.23 7.10
N THR A 88 30.42 3.87 6.08
CA THR A 88 29.85 5.07 5.46
C THR A 88 29.20 4.76 4.12
N MET A 89 28.17 5.53 3.76
CA MET A 89 27.43 5.33 2.50
C MET A 89 28.27 5.61 1.26
N ILE A 90 29.19 6.56 1.35
CA ILE A 90 30.11 6.92 0.27
C ILE A 90 31.04 5.74 0.00
N ASP A 91 31.64 5.18 1.05
CA ASP A 91 32.59 4.06 0.93
C ASP A 91 31.92 2.77 0.47
N LYS A 92 30.61 2.60 0.71
CA LYS A 92 29.85 1.44 0.21
C LYS A 92 29.69 1.43 -1.30
N GLN A 93 29.75 2.59 -1.97
CA GLN A 93 29.54 2.75 -3.41
C GLN A 93 28.22 2.12 -3.89
N TRP A 94 27.11 2.82 -3.66
CA TRP A 94 25.75 2.39 -4.02
C TRP A 94 25.60 2.10 -5.53
N GLN A 95 24.95 0.98 -5.86
CA GLN A 95 24.78 0.48 -7.23
C GLN A 95 23.32 0.43 -7.70
N GLY A 96 22.37 0.60 -6.78
CA GLY A 96 20.94 0.44 -7.05
C GLY A 96 20.19 -0.01 -5.81
N ALA A 97 18.86 -0.06 -5.87
CA ALA A 97 18.03 -0.61 -4.79
C ALA A 97 16.74 -1.23 -5.34
N ASP A 98 16.32 -2.35 -4.74
CA ASP A 98 14.97 -2.87 -4.92
C ASP A 98 13.94 -1.79 -4.56
N LEU A 99 12.81 -1.76 -5.26
CA LEU A 99 11.66 -0.94 -4.87
C LEU A 99 10.76 -1.81 -3.99
N ILE A 100 10.55 -1.37 -2.75
CA ILE A 100 9.75 -2.10 -1.77
C ILE A 100 8.52 -1.29 -1.43
N PHE A 101 7.36 -1.93 -1.44
CA PHE A 101 6.16 -1.41 -0.80
C PHE A 101 5.89 -2.22 0.46
N ASP A 102 5.87 -1.58 1.61
CA ASP A 102 5.56 -2.20 2.90
C ASP A 102 4.15 -1.79 3.32
N LEU A 103 3.25 -2.78 3.44
CA LEU A 103 1.88 -2.58 3.88
C LEU A 103 1.74 -3.16 5.28
N ASP A 104 1.87 -2.30 6.29
CA ASP A 104 1.65 -2.63 7.70
C ASP A 104 0.26 -2.17 8.15
N ALA A 105 -0.46 -3.04 8.87
CA ALA A 105 -1.74 -2.76 9.49
C ALA A 105 -1.77 -1.46 10.30
N ASP A 106 -0.65 -1.05 10.92
CA ASP A 106 -0.57 0.19 11.69
C ASP A 106 -0.72 1.46 10.83
N HIS A 107 -0.46 1.36 9.51
CA HIS A 107 -0.60 2.48 8.56
C HIS A 107 -2.02 2.63 8.03
N LEU A 108 -2.91 1.66 8.28
CA LEU A 108 -4.30 1.76 7.86
C LEU A 108 -5.08 2.76 8.71
N PRO A 109 -5.94 3.59 8.09
CA PRO A 109 -6.88 4.44 8.82
C PRO A 109 -7.77 3.66 9.80
N GLU A 110 -8.10 2.42 9.46
CA GLU A 110 -8.94 1.50 10.25
C GLU A 110 -8.29 1.03 11.55
N MET A 111 -6.98 1.23 11.73
CA MET A 111 -6.30 0.91 12.99
C MET A 111 -6.91 1.67 14.19
N GLU A 112 -7.40 2.89 13.96
CA GLU A 112 -8.13 3.65 14.98
C GLU A 112 -9.47 3.04 15.36
N ASP A 113 -10.11 2.30 14.46
CA ASP A 113 -11.35 1.59 14.73
C ASP A 113 -11.09 0.27 15.48
N VAL A 114 -9.93 -0.37 15.29
CA VAL A 114 -9.46 -1.47 16.16
C VAL A 114 -9.24 -0.97 17.58
N LYS A 115 -8.51 0.13 17.77
CA LYS A 115 -8.26 0.71 19.10
C LYS A 115 -9.55 1.09 19.84
N LYS A 116 -10.59 1.45 19.10
CA LYS A 116 -11.93 1.78 19.64
C LYS A 116 -12.85 0.57 19.79
N GLY A 117 -12.37 -0.63 19.48
CA GLY A 117 -13.15 -1.87 19.59
C GLY A 117 -14.30 -2.00 18.59
N LYS A 118 -14.30 -1.21 17.50
CA LYS A 118 -15.35 -1.26 16.47
C LYS A 118 -15.14 -2.39 15.47
N ILE A 119 -13.89 -2.73 15.20
CA ILE A 119 -13.50 -3.85 14.34
C ILE A 119 -12.43 -4.70 15.03
N THR A 120 -12.30 -5.95 14.61
CA THR A 120 -11.28 -6.86 15.13
C THR A 120 -9.95 -6.66 14.39
N PHE A 121 -8.85 -7.09 15.02
CA PHE A 121 -7.54 -7.12 14.35
C PHE A 121 -7.55 -8.06 13.13
N SER A 122 -8.29 -9.17 13.19
CA SER A 122 -8.48 -10.07 12.04
C SER A 122 -9.10 -9.33 10.85
N ARG A 123 -10.10 -8.48 11.10
CA ARG A 123 -10.72 -7.66 10.04
C ARG A 123 -9.74 -6.64 9.46
N LEU A 124 -8.85 -6.08 10.28
CA LEU A 124 -7.79 -5.19 9.80
C LEU A 124 -6.79 -5.93 8.88
N MET A 125 -6.45 -7.17 9.21
CA MET A 125 -5.59 -8.02 8.37
C MET A 125 -6.24 -8.35 7.01
N GLU A 126 -7.57 -8.49 6.97
CA GLU A 126 -8.31 -8.65 5.70
C GLU A 126 -8.18 -7.39 4.83
N PHE A 127 -8.29 -6.19 5.41
CA PHE A 127 -8.09 -4.93 4.68
C PHE A 127 -6.66 -4.80 4.14
N ILE A 128 -5.64 -5.14 4.94
CA ILE A 128 -4.25 -5.14 4.47
C ILE A 128 -4.05 -6.11 3.30
N ARG A 129 -4.63 -7.32 3.39
CA ARG A 129 -4.56 -8.30 2.31
C ARG A 129 -5.24 -7.80 1.04
N GLU A 130 -6.41 -7.17 1.16
CA GLU A 130 -7.14 -6.58 0.03
C GLU A 130 -6.34 -5.43 -0.62
N GLN A 131 -5.76 -4.54 0.18
CA GLN A 131 -4.90 -3.47 -0.35
C GLN A 131 -3.63 -4.03 -1.01
N THR A 132 -3.02 -5.08 -0.45
CA THR A 132 -1.86 -5.75 -1.06
C THR A 132 -2.23 -6.36 -2.41
N HIS A 133 -3.39 -7.03 -2.49
CA HIS A 133 -3.88 -7.58 -3.75
C HIS A 133 -4.10 -6.48 -4.80
N ARG A 134 -4.74 -5.37 -4.41
CA ARG A 134 -4.98 -4.24 -5.32
C ARG A 134 -3.69 -3.54 -5.74
N LEU A 135 -2.71 -3.41 -4.85
CA LEU A 135 -1.37 -2.93 -5.19
C LEU A 135 -0.79 -3.79 -6.31
N VAL A 136 -0.78 -5.10 -6.14
CA VAL A 136 -0.16 -6.01 -7.12
C VAL A 136 -0.94 -5.98 -8.44
N ILE A 137 -2.24 -6.25 -8.40
CA ILE A 137 -3.05 -6.45 -9.62
C ILE A 137 -3.38 -5.13 -10.31
N ASP A 138 -3.95 -4.16 -9.59
CA ASP A 138 -4.44 -2.93 -10.22
C ASP A 138 -3.28 -1.98 -10.54
N VAL A 139 -2.30 -1.86 -9.64
CA VAL A 139 -1.25 -0.83 -9.76
C VAL A 139 0.01 -1.37 -10.43
N LEU A 140 0.65 -2.41 -9.88
CA LEU A 140 1.95 -2.87 -10.38
C LEU A 140 1.83 -3.58 -11.73
N LEU A 141 0.93 -4.57 -11.84
CA LEU A 141 0.70 -5.29 -13.09
C LEU A 141 -0.19 -4.50 -14.06
N GLY A 142 -1.22 -3.83 -13.54
CA GLY A 142 -2.18 -3.07 -14.35
C GLY A 142 -1.63 -1.72 -14.83
N ASP A 143 -1.57 -0.75 -13.92
CA ASP A 143 -1.21 0.63 -14.27
C ASP A 143 0.24 0.81 -14.70
N PHE A 144 1.18 0.15 -14.01
CA PHE A 144 2.61 0.26 -14.28
C PHE A 144 3.10 -0.74 -15.33
N GLY A 145 2.31 -1.78 -15.62
CA GLY A 145 2.64 -2.78 -16.65
C GLY A 145 3.89 -3.59 -16.33
N LEU A 146 4.16 -3.84 -15.04
CA LEU A 146 5.26 -4.69 -14.61
C LEU A 146 4.92 -6.16 -14.85
N ASN A 147 5.95 -7.00 -14.95
CA ASN A 147 5.77 -8.44 -15.08
C ASN A 147 5.68 -9.12 -13.72
N GLU A 148 4.89 -10.19 -13.62
CA GLU A 148 4.75 -10.97 -12.38
C GLU A 148 6.10 -11.53 -11.89
N GLU A 149 7.00 -11.89 -12.81
CA GLU A 149 8.34 -12.42 -12.52
C GLU A 149 9.27 -11.42 -11.81
N ASP A 150 9.00 -10.11 -11.95
CA ASP A 150 9.75 -9.05 -11.28
C ASP A 150 9.28 -8.81 -9.83
N LEU A 151 8.20 -9.49 -9.41
CA LEU A 151 7.54 -9.28 -8.13
C LEU A 151 7.82 -10.43 -7.17
N LEU A 152 8.06 -10.10 -5.90
CA LEU A 152 8.05 -11.06 -4.80
C LEU A 152 7.21 -10.48 -3.66
N ILE A 153 6.12 -11.19 -3.33
CA ILE A 153 5.24 -10.84 -2.22
C ILE A 153 5.63 -11.69 -1.01
N THR A 154 5.85 -11.07 0.12
CA THR A 154 6.23 -11.77 1.36
C THR A 154 5.35 -11.29 2.50
N PHE A 155 5.03 -12.18 3.42
CA PHE A 155 4.41 -11.79 4.68
C PHE A 155 5.49 -11.19 5.57
N SER A 156 5.23 -10.04 6.21
CA SER A 156 6.25 -9.35 7.03
C SER A 156 6.61 -10.10 8.33
N GLY A 157 5.95 -11.24 8.60
CA GLY A 157 6.12 -12.04 9.81
C GLY A 157 5.32 -11.52 11.00
N GLY A 158 4.44 -10.53 10.79
CA GLY A 158 3.63 -9.94 11.86
C GLY A 158 2.27 -9.50 11.38
N ARG A 159 2.21 -8.33 10.74
CA ARG A 159 0.96 -7.58 10.57
C ARG A 159 0.81 -6.95 9.18
N GLY A 160 1.54 -7.48 8.21
CA GLY A 160 1.69 -6.82 6.92
C GLY A 160 2.31 -7.68 5.84
N TYR A 161 2.55 -7.06 4.69
CA TYR A 161 3.20 -7.66 3.55
C TYR A 161 4.27 -6.72 2.98
N HIS A 162 5.36 -7.29 2.48
CA HIS A 162 6.28 -6.58 1.62
C HIS A 162 6.06 -7.02 0.17
N VAL A 163 5.98 -6.05 -0.74
CA VAL A 163 6.01 -6.31 -2.18
C VAL A 163 7.33 -5.79 -2.70
N HIS A 164 8.22 -6.72 -3.06
CA HIS A 164 9.51 -6.42 -3.67
C HIS A 164 9.34 -6.33 -5.19
N VAL A 165 9.82 -5.24 -5.78
CA VAL A 165 9.85 -5.01 -7.23
C VAL A 165 11.31 -4.91 -7.68
N ARG A 166 11.71 -5.79 -8.61
CA ARG A 166 13.13 -5.99 -8.97
C ARG A 166 13.45 -5.81 -10.46
N THR A 167 12.58 -5.15 -11.21
CA THR A 167 12.85 -4.81 -12.60
C THR A 167 14.03 -3.83 -12.73
N PRO A 168 14.90 -3.94 -13.76
CA PRO A 168 16.02 -3.01 -13.96
C PRO A 168 15.61 -1.52 -13.97
N ALA A 169 14.40 -1.21 -14.47
CA ALA A 169 13.88 0.14 -14.60
C ALA A 169 13.69 0.87 -13.25
N VAL A 170 13.49 0.13 -12.14
CA VAL A 170 13.26 0.75 -10.83
C VAL A 170 14.53 0.84 -9.97
N LEU A 171 15.60 0.13 -10.34
CA LEU A 171 16.78 -0.01 -9.49
C LEU A 171 17.47 1.32 -9.21
N THR A 172 17.50 2.21 -10.21
CA THR A 172 18.17 3.51 -10.12
C THR A 172 17.22 4.65 -9.72
N LEU A 173 15.94 4.37 -9.44
CA LEU A 173 14.99 5.42 -9.06
C LEU A 173 15.47 6.14 -7.81
N PRO A 174 15.59 7.48 -7.84
CA PRO A 174 15.98 8.24 -6.68
C PRO A 174 14.87 8.23 -5.62
N SER A 175 15.24 8.50 -4.38
CA SER A 175 14.33 8.53 -3.23
C SER A 175 13.07 9.37 -3.49
N GLY A 176 13.19 10.54 -4.11
CA GLY A 176 12.04 11.39 -4.46
C GLY A 176 11.06 10.72 -5.43
N ALA A 177 11.55 10.12 -6.50
CA ALA A 177 10.69 9.43 -7.47
C ALA A 177 9.94 8.25 -6.84
N ARG A 178 10.57 7.55 -5.89
CA ARG A 178 9.92 6.45 -5.15
C ARG A 178 8.78 6.94 -4.26
N ARG A 179 8.92 8.13 -3.66
CA ARG A 179 7.83 8.77 -2.90
C ARG A 179 6.65 9.14 -3.78
N GLU A 180 6.90 9.60 -5.01
CA GLU A 180 5.81 9.86 -5.97
C GLU A 180 5.02 8.59 -6.31
N LEU A 181 5.66 7.41 -6.31
CA LEU A 181 4.95 6.14 -6.48
C LEU A 181 4.05 5.81 -5.27
N ALA A 182 4.51 6.08 -4.04
CA ALA A 182 3.68 5.94 -2.84
C ALA A 182 2.51 6.96 -2.84
N ASP A 183 2.76 8.20 -3.27
CA ASP A 183 1.73 9.23 -3.40
C ASP A 183 0.70 8.85 -4.48
N TYR A 184 1.14 8.22 -5.58
CA TYR A 184 0.23 7.67 -6.59
C TYR A 184 -0.76 6.66 -5.99
N MET A 185 -0.31 5.79 -5.09
CA MET A 185 -1.15 4.74 -4.47
C MET A 185 -2.17 5.29 -3.49
N THR A 186 -1.82 6.36 -2.78
CA THR A 186 -2.73 7.02 -1.83
C THR A 186 -3.68 8.01 -2.50
N GLY A 187 -3.43 8.35 -3.77
CA GLY A 187 -4.16 9.39 -4.51
C GLY A 187 -3.83 10.80 -4.01
N LYS A 188 -2.71 10.96 -3.31
CA LYS A 188 -2.24 12.26 -2.82
C LYS A 188 -1.88 13.16 -4.01
N GLY A 189 -2.33 14.42 -3.95
CA GLY A 189 -2.17 15.37 -5.06
C GLY A 189 -3.14 15.17 -6.24
N LEU A 190 -4.00 14.15 -6.22
CA LEU A 190 -4.95 13.88 -7.31
C LEU A 190 -5.98 15.01 -7.45
N ASN A 191 -6.05 15.62 -8.64
CA ASN A 191 -7.08 16.61 -8.94
C ASN A 191 -8.43 15.93 -9.22
N THR A 192 -9.25 15.80 -8.18
CA THR A 192 -10.58 15.17 -8.27
C THR A 192 -11.54 15.80 -9.29
N ASN A 193 -11.32 17.06 -9.70
CA ASN A 193 -12.15 17.69 -10.74
C ASN A 193 -11.88 17.15 -12.15
N ARG A 194 -10.79 16.40 -12.35
CA ARG A 194 -10.41 15.80 -13.64
C ARG A 194 -10.73 14.30 -13.75
N ILE A 195 -11.38 13.73 -12.73
CA ILE A 195 -11.74 12.32 -12.71
C ILE A 195 -12.92 12.03 -13.63
N LEU A 196 -13.98 12.82 -13.51
CA LEU A 196 -15.20 12.68 -14.31
C LEU A 196 -14.97 13.16 -15.75
N ASP A 197 -15.67 12.56 -16.71
CA ASP A 197 -15.65 13.02 -18.10
C ASP A 197 -16.36 14.37 -18.23
N ASP A 198 -15.71 15.33 -18.87
CA ASP A 198 -16.35 16.58 -19.28
C ASP A 198 -17.15 16.34 -20.56
N ALA A 199 -18.46 16.19 -20.40
CA ALA A 199 -19.43 16.11 -21.48
C ALA A 199 -20.26 17.40 -21.59
N GLY A 200 -19.72 18.52 -21.07
CA GLY A 200 -20.36 19.82 -21.15
C GLY A 200 -20.55 20.29 -22.60
N TYR A 201 -21.50 21.19 -22.78
CA TYR A 201 -21.78 21.81 -24.07
C TYR A 201 -22.03 23.30 -23.90
N THR A 202 -21.76 24.07 -24.94
CA THR A 202 -21.95 25.53 -24.93
C THR A 202 -23.29 25.86 -25.57
N ILE A 203 -24.13 26.60 -24.85
CA ILE A 203 -25.35 27.17 -25.40
C ILE A 203 -25.22 28.69 -25.52
N LYS A 204 -25.98 29.30 -26.42
CA LYS A 204 -26.17 30.75 -26.45
C LYS A 204 -27.43 31.09 -25.64
N VAL A 205 -27.29 31.95 -24.64
CA VAL A 205 -28.41 32.43 -23.83
C VAL A 205 -28.56 33.94 -23.98
N PRO A 206 -29.80 34.46 -24.10
CA PRO A 206 -30.02 35.89 -24.09
C PRO A 206 -29.79 36.44 -22.68
N VAL A 207 -28.94 37.47 -22.58
CA VAL A 207 -28.65 38.19 -21.33
C VAL A 207 -29.15 39.62 -21.47
N ARG A 208 -30.03 40.02 -20.55
CA ARG A 208 -30.68 41.34 -20.57
C ARG A 208 -29.61 42.45 -20.57
N GLY A 209 -29.64 43.30 -21.59
CA GLY A 209 -28.70 44.43 -21.76
C GLY A 209 -27.34 44.09 -22.38
N LYS A 210 -27.06 42.82 -22.72
CA LYS A 210 -25.76 42.40 -23.32
C LYS A 210 -25.87 41.54 -24.59
N GLY A 211 -27.08 41.22 -25.03
CA GLY A 211 -27.30 40.39 -26.22
C GLY A 211 -27.15 38.88 -25.93
N MET A 212 -26.67 38.11 -26.91
CA MET A 212 -26.48 36.66 -26.77
C MET A 212 -25.10 36.35 -26.19
N GLU A 213 -25.05 35.73 -25.00
CA GLU A 213 -23.80 35.26 -24.40
C GLU A 213 -23.66 33.74 -24.54
N ARG A 214 -22.41 33.28 -24.74
CA ARG A 214 -22.08 31.85 -24.71
C ARG A 214 -21.96 31.40 -23.25
N LYS A 215 -22.79 30.44 -22.84
CA LYS A 215 -22.74 29.83 -21.52
C LYS A 215 -22.37 28.36 -21.64
N ASN A 216 -21.32 27.94 -20.95
CA ASN A 216 -20.97 26.54 -20.81
C ASN A 216 -21.88 25.87 -19.75
N LEU A 217 -22.61 24.84 -20.16
CA LEU A 217 -23.31 23.93 -19.27
C LEU A 217 -22.40 22.75 -19.01
N GLY A 218 -21.67 22.79 -17.90
CA GLY A 218 -20.79 21.69 -17.50
C GLY A 218 -21.61 20.45 -17.16
N VAL A 219 -21.38 19.37 -17.90
CA VAL A 219 -22.00 18.06 -17.65
C VAL A 219 -20.88 17.08 -17.34
N GLU A 220 -20.78 16.67 -16.09
CA GLU A 220 -19.80 15.68 -15.65
C GLU A 220 -20.42 14.28 -15.73
N LYS A 221 -19.76 13.34 -16.40
CA LYS A 221 -20.20 11.94 -16.50
C LYS A 221 -19.25 10.99 -15.77
N LEU A 222 -19.79 9.84 -15.34
CA LEU A 222 -18.96 8.75 -14.84
C LEU A 222 -18.05 8.25 -15.98
N PRO A 223 -16.73 8.09 -15.76
CA PRO A 223 -15.86 7.45 -16.74
C PRO A 223 -16.24 5.99 -16.98
N ASP A 224 -15.82 5.46 -18.13
CA ASP A 224 -15.93 4.02 -18.40
C ASP A 224 -15.17 3.22 -17.32
N LYS A 225 -15.76 2.11 -16.85
CA LYS A 225 -15.19 1.26 -15.79
C LYS A 225 -13.84 0.63 -16.17
N ASN A 226 -13.54 0.51 -17.47
CA ASN A 226 -12.29 0.01 -18.03
C ASN A 226 -11.28 1.12 -18.32
N SER A 227 -11.60 2.37 -17.96
CA SER A 227 -10.61 3.46 -17.96
C SER A 227 -9.38 3.04 -17.16
N LYS A 228 -8.20 3.51 -17.57
CA LYS A 228 -6.96 3.20 -16.86
C LYS A 228 -6.85 3.99 -15.55
N SER A 229 -6.05 3.48 -14.63
CA SER A 229 -5.61 4.21 -13.44
C SER A 229 -6.77 4.69 -12.56
N TRP A 230 -6.54 5.80 -11.84
CA TRP A 230 -7.51 6.39 -10.91
C TRP A 230 -8.91 6.60 -11.49
N ARG A 231 -9.06 6.91 -12.79
CA ARG A 231 -10.37 7.11 -13.40
C ARG A 231 -11.18 5.81 -13.41
N GLY A 232 -10.55 4.71 -13.81
CA GLY A 232 -11.19 3.39 -13.78
C GLY A 232 -11.38 2.85 -12.38
N ALA A 233 -10.38 2.99 -11.50
CA ALA A 233 -10.49 2.54 -10.12
C ALA A 233 -11.67 3.23 -9.41
N ILE A 234 -11.78 4.55 -9.53
CA ILE A 234 -12.90 5.31 -8.96
C ILE A 234 -14.21 4.94 -9.64
N ALA A 235 -14.25 4.78 -10.97
CA ALA A 235 -15.46 4.35 -11.66
C ALA A 235 -15.95 2.99 -11.14
N ARG A 236 -15.10 1.96 -11.13
CA ARG A 236 -15.42 0.62 -10.62
C ARG A 236 -15.94 0.66 -9.18
N GLN A 237 -15.30 1.44 -8.31
CA GLN A 237 -15.75 1.57 -6.93
C GLN A 237 -17.10 2.29 -6.83
N ILE A 238 -17.36 3.32 -7.65
CA ILE A 238 -18.67 3.95 -7.72
C ILE A 238 -19.74 2.96 -8.20
N HIS A 239 -19.44 2.13 -9.20
CA HIS A 239 -20.35 1.06 -9.62
C HIS A 239 -20.68 0.13 -8.44
N LYS A 240 -19.66 -0.36 -7.72
CA LYS A 240 -19.84 -1.22 -6.54
C LYS A 240 -20.72 -0.56 -5.47
N ILE A 241 -20.42 0.70 -5.10
CA ILE A 241 -21.24 1.46 -4.14
C ILE A 241 -22.70 1.55 -4.61
N LEU A 242 -22.95 1.85 -5.88
CA LEU A 242 -24.32 1.96 -6.41
C LEU A 242 -25.03 0.61 -6.48
N ASP A 243 -24.31 -0.47 -6.77
CA ASP A 243 -24.83 -1.84 -6.75
C ASP A 243 -25.21 -2.26 -5.32
N ASP A 244 -24.32 -2.05 -4.34
CA ASP A 244 -24.58 -2.32 -2.93
C ASP A 244 -25.82 -1.55 -2.43
N LEU A 245 -26.00 -0.30 -2.87
CA LEU A 245 -27.20 0.49 -2.51
C LEU A 245 -28.49 -0.12 -3.05
N ARG A 246 -28.48 -0.86 -4.17
CA ARG A 246 -29.68 -1.51 -4.71
C ARG A 246 -30.12 -2.72 -3.90
N GLU A 247 -29.19 -3.36 -3.21
CA GLU A 247 -29.48 -4.56 -2.41
C GLU A 247 -30.19 -4.24 -1.09
N HIS A 248 -30.29 -2.97 -0.73
CA HIS A 248 -30.87 -2.53 0.54
C HIS A 248 -32.33 -2.08 0.42
N GLU A 249 -33.13 -2.45 1.42
CA GLU A 249 -34.52 -2.01 1.58
C GLU A 249 -34.65 -0.47 1.67
N PRO A 250 -35.79 0.13 1.27
CA PRO A 250 -35.94 1.59 1.18
C PRO A 250 -35.65 2.36 2.48
N LYS A 251 -35.86 1.76 3.66
CA LYS A 251 -35.56 2.37 4.96
C LYS A 251 -34.05 2.46 5.20
N GLU A 252 -33.32 1.36 4.97
CA GLU A 252 -31.87 1.31 5.12
C GLU A 252 -31.18 2.16 4.06
N LEU A 253 -31.67 2.15 2.82
CA LEU A 253 -31.17 3.01 1.75
C LEU A 253 -31.18 4.50 2.14
N LYS A 254 -32.26 5.00 2.75
CA LYS A 254 -32.34 6.40 3.23
C LYS A 254 -31.28 6.69 4.29
N LYS A 255 -31.00 5.74 5.17
CA LYS A 255 -29.98 5.86 6.22
C LYS A 255 -28.58 5.90 5.61
N ILE A 256 -28.26 4.97 4.70
CA ILE A 256 -26.96 4.87 4.04
C ILE A 256 -26.71 6.10 3.17
N THR A 257 -27.66 6.50 2.32
CA THR A 257 -27.50 7.70 1.46
C THR A 257 -27.32 8.98 2.28
N LYS A 258 -27.99 9.09 3.43
CA LYS A 258 -27.77 10.19 4.40
C LYS A 258 -26.36 10.15 5.00
N GLN A 259 -25.86 8.97 5.38
CA GLN A 259 -24.49 8.81 5.91
C GLN A 259 -23.42 9.12 4.85
N LEU A 260 -23.62 8.68 3.61
CA LEU A 260 -22.76 9.00 2.48
C LEU A 260 -22.88 10.48 2.07
N GLY A 261 -23.94 11.18 2.48
CA GLY A 261 -24.17 12.59 2.14
C GLY A 261 -24.57 12.78 0.67
N ILE A 262 -25.26 11.80 0.08
CA ILE A 262 -25.69 11.80 -1.32
C ILE A 262 -27.22 11.84 -1.40
N ARG A 263 -27.75 12.47 -2.46
CA ARG A 263 -29.18 12.49 -2.73
C ARG A 263 -29.46 11.66 -3.97
N ILE A 264 -30.20 10.57 -3.80
CA ILE A 264 -30.60 9.67 -4.87
C ILE A 264 -32.13 9.63 -4.93
N ASN A 265 -32.68 9.72 -6.14
CA ASN A 265 -34.09 9.40 -6.36
C ASN A 265 -34.25 7.88 -6.47
N THR A 266 -35.08 7.28 -5.61
CA THR A 266 -35.26 5.83 -5.56
C THR A 266 -35.77 5.25 -6.89
N GLY A 267 -36.53 6.02 -7.67
CA GLY A 267 -36.97 5.61 -9.01
C GLY A 267 -35.83 5.51 -10.04
N ASP A 268 -34.70 6.19 -9.81
CA ASP A 268 -33.52 6.09 -10.68
C ASP A 268 -32.62 4.90 -10.33
N LEU A 269 -32.76 4.28 -9.15
CA LEU A 269 -31.97 3.10 -8.76
C LEU A 269 -32.22 1.90 -9.65
N LYS A 270 -33.41 1.78 -10.26
CA LYS A 270 -33.71 0.70 -11.22
C LYS A 270 -32.98 0.83 -12.56
N LYS A 271 -32.29 1.95 -12.80
CA LYS A 271 -31.57 2.23 -14.04
C LYS A 271 -30.13 1.75 -13.90
N ASP A 272 -29.48 1.58 -15.04
CA ASP A 272 -28.03 1.37 -15.12
C ASP A 272 -27.23 2.41 -14.30
N ASN A 273 -26.08 1.99 -13.76
CA ASN A 273 -25.22 2.78 -12.85
C ASN A 273 -24.77 4.11 -13.47
N GLU A 274 -24.39 4.11 -14.75
CA GLU A 274 -23.93 5.33 -15.40
C GLU A 274 -25.10 6.31 -15.56
N LYS A 275 -26.27 5.82 -15.98
CA LYS A 275 -27.49 6.63 -16.11
C LYS A 275 -27.91 7.22 -14.77
N LEU A 276 -27.83 6.44 -13.70
CA LEU A 276 -28.10 6.89 -12.34
C LEU A 276 -27.10 7.97 -11.92
N PHE A 277 -25.80 7.67 -12.00
CA PHE A 277 -24.74 8.61 -11.60
C PHE A 277 -24.83 9.93 -12.34
N ASN A 278 -25.05 9.89 -13.66
CA ASN A 278 -25.08 11.06 -14.52
C ASN A 278 -26.22 12.04 -14.17
N LYS A 279 -27.30 11.56 -13.54
CA LYS A 279 -28.42 12.39 -13.06
C LYS A 279 -28.21 12.99 -11.66
N LEU A 280 -27.21 12.53 -10.92
CA LEU A 280 -26.95 13.03 -9.58
C LEU A 280 -26.54 14.51 -9.62
N SER A 281 -26.83 15.21 -8.53
CA SER A 281 -26.34 16.57 -8.34
C SER A 281 -24.81 16.62 -8.36
N LYS A 282 -24.22 17.74 -8.80
CA LYS A 282 -22.76 17.95 -8.78
C LYS A 282 -22.14 17.68 -7.40
N ALA A 283 -22.84 18.05 -6.33
CA ALA A 283 -22.40 17.79 -4.96
C ALA A 283 -22.35 16.29 -4.64
N SER A 284 -23.39 15.53 -5.02
CA SER A 284 -23.43 14.08 -4.82
C SER A 284 -22.38 13.35 -5.66
N LYS A 285 -22.16 13.75 -6.91
CA LYS A 285 -21.06 13.22 -7.75
C LYS A 285 -19.70 13.42 -7.10
N LYS A 286 -19.39 14.65 -6.66
CA LYS A 286 -18.14 14.96 -5.94
C LYS A 286 -17.99 14.16 -4.65
N LYS A 287 -19.09 13.93 -3.93
CA LYS A 287 -19.06 13.14 -2.69
C LYS A 287 -18.76 11.67 -2.97
N LEU A 288 -19.41 11.07 -3.97
CA LEU A 288 -19.12 9.70 -4.41
C LEU A 288 -17.67 9.54 -4.88
N VAL A 289 -17.15 10.47 -5.70
CA VAL A 289 -15.74 10.45 -6.13
C VAL A 289 -14.78 10.46 -4.94
N ARG A 290 -15.05 11.27 -3.91
CA ARG A 290 -14.21 11.31 -2.70
C ARG A 290 -14.28 10.03 -1.86
N ILE A 291 -15.47 9.45 -1.73
CA ILE A 291 -15.66 8.18 -1.02
C ILE A 291 -14.92 7.07 -1.77
N ALA A 292 -15.16 6.96 -3.07
CA ALA A 292 -14.52 6.00 -3.94
C ALA A 292 -12.99 6.15 -3.92
N LEU A 293 -12.46 7.38 -4.00
CA LEU A 293 -11.02 7.66 -3.87
C LEU A 293 -10.46 7.15 -2.54
N LYS A 294 -11.16 7.39 -1.42
CA LYS A 294 -10.71 6.93 -0.10
C LYS A 294 -10.71 5.40 -0.01
N GLU A 295 -11.77 4.75 -0.48
CA GLU A 295 -11.90 3.29 -0.47
C GLU A 295 -10.96 2.61 -1.47
N THR A 296 -10.56 3.33 -2.52
CA THR A 296 -9.59 2.83 -3.50
C THR A 296 -8.14 3.17 -3.17
N ALA A 297 -7.87 4.04 -2.18
CA ALA A 297 -6.50 4.30 -1.76
C ALA A 297 -5.83 3.04 -1.19
N ILE A 298 -4.52 2.94 -1.44
CA ILE A 298 -3.63 1.94 -0.85
C ILE A 298 -2.61 2.70 -0.02
N TYR A 299 -2.36 2.25 1.21
CA TYR A 299 -1.53 2.96 2.18
C TYR A 299 -0.23 2.19 2.49
N PRO A 300 0.78 2.28 1.62
CA PRO A 300 2.12 1.79 1.95
C PRO A 300 2.80 2.70 2.96
N ASP A 301 3.77 2.16 3.71
CA ASP A 301 4.75 2.92 4.47
C ASP A 301 5.66 3.68 3.48
N GLU A 302 5.35 4.97 3.27
CA GLU A 302 6.10 5.86 2.37
C GLU A 302 7.58 5.96 2.73
N PRO A 303 7.96 6.17 4.01
CA PRO A 303 9.36 6.12 4.42
C PRO A 303 10.11 4.87 3.99
N VAL A 304 9.49 3.68 4.07
CA VAL A 304 10.09 2.43 3.57
C VAL A 304 10.28 2.48 2.06
N THR A 305 9.27 2.92 1.33
CA THR A 305 9.27 2.98 -0.14
C THR A 305 10.34 3.96 -0.66
N GLY A 306 10.47 5.11 0.00
CA GLY A 306 11.39 6.18 -0.39
C GLY A 306 12.85 5.93 -0.02
N ASP A 307 13.14 5.12 1.00
CA ASP A 307 14.50 4.92 1.51
C ASP A 307 15.30 3.90 0.69
N ILE A 308 16.21 4.41 -0.14
CA ILE A 308 17.08 3.61 -1.01
C ILE A 308 18.19 2.85 -0.26
N HIS A 309 18.31 3.01 1.06
CA HIS A 309 19.28 2.33 1.92
C HIS A 309 18.61 1.51 3.04
N ARG A 310 17.29 1.40 3.00
CA ARG A 310 16.48 0.70 4.01
C ARG A 310 16.96 -0.73 4.22
N LEU A 311 16.93 -1.18 5.48
CA LEU A 311 16.99 -2.60 5.81
C LEU A 311 15.57 -3.15 5.89
N ILE A 312 15.29 -4.21 5.14
CA ILE A 312 14.00 -4.91 5.13
C ILE A 312 14.17 -6.31 5.71
N ARG A 313 13.13 -6.82 6.38
CA ARG A 313 13.19 -8.12 7.04
C ARG A 313 13.43 -9.21 5.99
N LEU A 314 14.29 -10.17 6.34
CA LEU A 314 14.48 -11.36 5.52
C LEU A 314 13.14 -12.13 5.43
N PRO A 315 12.67 -12.47 4.22
CA PRO A 315 11.43 -13.21 4.01
C PRO A 315 11.33 -14.54 4.76
#